data_AF-A0A812VF71-F1
#
_entry.id   AF-A0A812VF71-F1
#
_cell.length_a   1.000
_cell.length_b   1.000
_cell.length_c   1.000
_cell.angle_alpha   90.00
_cell.angle_beta   90.00
_cell.angle_gamma   90.00
#
_symmetry.space_group_name_H-M   'P 1'
#
loop_
_entity.id
_entity.type
_entity.pdbx_description
1 polymer ?
#
loop_
_entity_poly.entity_id
_entity_poly.type
_entity_poly.pdbx_seq_one_letter_code
_entity_poly.pdbx_strand_id
1 'polypeptide(L)'
;MIKWDECEKVQCVCHAGQLDFLESPLQTCITKLRGCMPWVLLERRVFLAQVSNIEVKLHQICGQELMLPNVTRVKVFCWEPAAALSDNAFCEIYRVFPNLKQLHLHMLPSLLPPLCLSKFVAPADFRISFHEVPGTAHGEGLEGSSFLAANLLTMPFAGEGTIFQNLCRLQMDALAKLSGGALLHMATALRGAHALRRLGTISAPRHGWYG
;
A
#
# COMPACT_ATOMS: atom_id res chain seq x y z
N MET A 1 -24.30 -17.18 -13.35
CA MET A 1 -23.61 -18.49 -13.41
C MET A 1 -22.43 -18.32 -14.36
N ILE A 2 -21.20 -18.33 -13.85
CA ILE A 2 -19.99 -18.17 -14.67
C ILE A 2 -19.75 -19.53 -15.34
N LYS A 3 -19.75 -19.58 -16.68
CA LYS A 3 -19.37 -20.78 -17.42
C LYS A 3 -17.85 -20.86 -17.42
N TRP A 4 -17.30 -21.89 -16.78
CA TRP A 4 -15.84 -22.09 -16.67
C TRP A 4 -15.17 -22.19 -18.04
N ASP A 5 -15.91 -22.60 -19.07
CA ASP A 5 -15.46 -22.75 -20.46
C ASP A 5 -15.10 -21.42 -21.15
N GLU A 6 -15.51 -20.27 -20.59
CA GLU A 6 -15.20 -18.93 -21.09
C GLU A 6 -14.01 -18.27 -20.36
N CYS A 7 -13.39 -18.97 -19.41
CA CYS A 7 -12.35 -18.42 -18.57
C CYS A 7 -10.97 -18.52 -19.24
N GLU A 8 -10.54 -17.46 -19.94
CA GLU A 8 -9.26 -17.43 -20.68
C GLU A 8 -8.02 -17.66 -19.79
N LYS A 9 -8.08 -17.28 -18.51
CA LYS A 9 -6.99 -17.47 -17.53
C LYS A 9 -7.53 -17.71 -16.13
N VAL A 10 -6.96 -18.69 -15.44
CA VAL A 10 -7.15 -18.89 -14.00
C VAL A 10 -6.19 -17.99 -13.24
N GLN A 11 -6.69 -17.19 -12.29
CA GLN A 11 -5.88 -16.33 -11.43
C GLN A 11 -5.99 -16.80 -9.99
N CYS A 12 -4.88 -17.30 -9.43
CA CYS A 12 -4.83 -17.78 -8.07
C CYS A 12 -4.27 -16.70 -7.12
N VAL A 13 -4.87 -16.62 -5.93
CA VAL A 13 -4.38 -15.85 -4.78
C VAL A 13 -3.88 -16.86 -3.76
N CYS A 14 -2.60 -16.77 -3.40
CA CYS A 14 -1.99 -17.68 -2.43
C CYS A 14 -1.47 -16.91 -1.22
N HIS A 15 -1.51 -17.54 -0.04
CA HIS A 15 -0.75 -17.08 1.11
C HIS A 15 0.66 -17.70 1.05
N ALA A 16 1.71 -16.95 1.35
CA ALA A 16 3.09 -17.43 1.18
C ALA A 16 3.40 -18.67 2.03
N GLY A 17 2.87 -18.74 3.26
CA GLY A 17 2.99 -19.93 4.11
C GLY A 17 2.25 -21.18 3.60
N GLN A 18 1.49 -21.08 2.51
CA GLN A 18 0.76 -22.20 1.89
C GLN A 18 1.40 -22.64 0.56
N LEU A 19 2.48 -22.00 0.12
CA LEU A 19 3.09 -22.27 -1.20
C LEU A 19 3.55 -23.71 -1.35
N ASP A 20 4.16 -24.28 -0.31
CA ASP A 20 4.72 -25.64 -0.37
C ASP A 20 3.65 -26.74 -0.38
N PHE A 21 2.39 -26.38 -0.08
CA PHE A 21 1.25 -27.31 -0.10
C PHE A 21 0.50 -27.30 -1.43
N LEU A 22 0.88 -26.43 -2.37
CA LEU A 22 0.24 -26.34 -3.68
C LEU A 22 0.94 -27.24 -4.70
N GLU A 23 0.14 -27.99 -5.45
CA GLU A 23 0.63 -28.74 -6.60
C GLU A 23 1.18 -27.81 -7.69
N SER A 24 2.22 -28.26 -8.41
CA SER A 24 2.92 -27.47 -9.44
C SER A 24 2.02 -26.79 -10.48
N PRO A 25 0.91 -27.39 -10.97
CA PRO A 25 0.03 -26.72 -11.93
C PRO A 25 -0.70 -25.51 -11.35
N LEU A 26 -1.01 -25.52 -10.06
CA LEU A 26 -1.66 -24.39 -9.39
C LEU A 26 -0.68 -23.27 -9.09
N GLN A 27 0.60 -23.63 -8.86
CA GLN A 27 1.67 -22.67 -8.66
C GLN A 27 1.81 -21.71 -9.85
N THR A 28 1.78 -22.21 -11.09
CA THR A 28 1.90 -21.37 -12.29
C THR A 28 0.70 -20.45 -12.54
N CYS A 29 -0.42 -20.68 -11.84
CA CYS A 29 -1.59 -19.81 -11.92
C CYS A 29 -1.58 -18.69 -10.87
N ILE A 30 -0.59 -18.66 -9.96
CA ILE A 30 -0.51 -17.65 -8.90
C ILE A 30 -0.14 -16.30 -9.48
N THR A 31 -1.06 -15.36 -9.35
CA THR A 31 -0.86 -13.97 -9.78
C THR A 31 -0.74 -13.01 -8.60
N LYS A 32 -1.23 -13.43 -7.42
CA LYS A 32 -1.17 -12.66 -6.17
C LYS A 32 -0.64 -13.50 -5.01
N LEU A 33 0.36 -12.97 -4.30
CA LEU A 33 0.92 -13.56 -3.10
C LEU A 33 0.65 -12.69 -1.87
N ARG A 34 0.08 -13.26 -0.80
CA ARG A 34 -0.22 -12.58 0.47
C ARG A 34 0.72 -13.03 1.58
N GLY A 35 0.97 -12.13 2.54
CA GLY A 35 1.77 -12.45 3.73
C GLY A 35 3.17 -12.93 3.36
N CYS A 36 3.78 -12.30 2.35
CA CYS A 36 5.07 -12.75 1.84
C CYS A 36 6.14 -12.65 2.94
N MET A 37 7.03 -13.63 2.99
CA MET A 37 8.15 -13.68 3.93
C MET A 37 9.46 -13.42 3.19
N PRO A 38 10.51 -12.89 3.85
CA PRO A 38 11.78 -12.58 3.20
C PRO A 38 12.41 -13.78 2.49
N TRP A 39 12.40 -14.96 3.12
CA TRP A 39 13.00 -16.17 2.55
C TRP A 39 12.26 -16.62 1.28
N VAL A 40 10.92 -16.51 1.25
CA VAL A 40 10.12 -16.82 0.04
C VAL A 40 10.52 -15.92 -1.12
N LEU A 41 10.78 -14.64 -0.85
CA LEU A 41 11.20 -13.68 -1.87
C LEU A 41 12.56 -14.03 -2.49
N LEU A 42 13.49 -14.58 -1.70
CA LEU A 42 14.84 -14.93 -2.12
C LEU A 42 14.90 -16.31 -2.79
N GLU A 43 14.35 -17.33 -2.13
CA GLU A 43 14.49 -18.74 -2.52
C GLU A 43 13.59 -19.13 -3.69
N ARG A 44 12.45 -18.43 -3.88
CA ARG A 44 11.45 -18.74 -4.91
C ARG A 44 11.41 -17.72 -6.04
N ARG A 45 12.52 -16.99 -6.28
CA ARG A 45 12.59 -15.91 -7.29
C ARG A 45 12.09 -16.33 -8.67
N VAL A 46 12.41 -17.56 -9.11
CA VAL A 46 11.98 -18.09 -10.42
C VAL A 46 10.45 -18.22 -10.48
N PHE A 47 9.84 -18.72 -9.42
CA PHE A 47 8.38 -18.83 -9.29
C PHE A 47 7.71 -17.44 -9.26
N LEU A 48 8.33 -16.48 -8.57
CA LEU A 48 7.82 -15.11 -8.47
C LEU A 48 7.82 -14.35 -9.80
N ALA A 49 8.45 -14.89 -10.85
CA ALA A 49 8.41 -14.29 -12.18
C ALA A 49 6.97 -14.15 -12.73
N GLN A 50 6.02 -14.98 -12.29
CA GLN A 50 4.62 -14.92 -12.75
C GLN A 50 3.72 -14.08 -11.82
N VAL A 51 4.24 -13.68 -10.66
CA VAL A 51 3.49 -12.92 -9.66
C VAL A 51 3.50 -11.44 -10.03
N SER A 52 2.30 -10.87 -10.14
CA SER A 52 2.11 -9.45 -10.47
C SER A 52 1.69 -8.61 -9.27
N ASN A 53 1.22 -9.25 -8.20
CA ASN A 53 0.69 -8.62 -6.99
C ASN A 53 1.27 -9.26 -5.71
N ILE A 54 1.86 -8.45 -4.83
CA ILE A 54 2.45 -8.93 -3.57
C ILE A 54 1.95 -8.11 -2.38
N GLU A 55 1.70 -8.79 -1.25
CA GLU A 55 1.53 -8.17 0.06
C GLU A 55 2.71 -8.53 0.98
N VAL A 56 3.39 -7.52 1.53
CA VAL A 56 4.66 -7.68 2.26
C VAL A 56 4.78 -6.63 3.37
N LYS A 57 5.58 -6.89 4.41
CA LYS A 57 5.93 -5.87 5.43
C LYS A 57 7.17 -5.08 4.98
N LEU A 58 7.25 -3.81 5.36
CA LEU A 58 8.34 -2.93 4.93
C LEU A 58 9.74 -3.45 5.34
N HIS A 59 9.91 -3.92 6.58
CA HIS A 59 11.20 -4.45 7.04
C HIS A 59 11.68 -5.68 6.25
N GLN A 60 10.78 -6.40 5.58
CA GLN A 60 11.11 -7.62 4.84
C GLN A 60 11.79 -7.31 3.49
N ILE A 61 11.71 -6.07 3.02
CA ILE A 61 12.28 -5.63 1.74
C ILE A 61 13.43 -4.63 1.90
N CYS A 62 13.56 -3.98 3.06
CA CYS A 62 14.69 -3.09 3.34
C CYS A 62 16.01 -3.89 3.40
N GLY A 63 17.03 -3.45 2.64
CA GLY A 63 18.38 -4.04 2.70
C GLY A 63 18.56 -5.37 1.96
N GLN A 64 17.58 -5.81 1.17
CA GLN A 64 17.63 -7.09 0.45
C GLN A 64 18.13 -6.92 -0.99
N GLU A 65 19.13 -7.67 -1.47
CA GLU A 65 19.51 -7.69 -2.90
C GLU A 65 18.50 -8.48 -3.75
N LEU A 66 17.29 -7.93 -3.88
CA LEU A 66 16.20 -8.54 -4.61
C LEU A 66 15.60 -7.55 -5.61
N MET A 67 15.28 -8.04 -6.80
CA MET A 67 14.51 -7.32 -7.80
C MET A 67 13.43 -8.23 -8.40
N LEU A 68 12.19 -7.73 -8.38
CA LEU A 68 10.98 -8.38 -8.87
C LEU A 68 10.29 -7.49 -9.91
N PRO A 69 10.82 -7.39 -11.15
CA PRO A 69 10.35 -6.45 -12.16
C PRO A 69 8.94 -6.75 -12.71
N ASN A 70 8.43 -7.96 -12.52
CA ASN A 70 7.09 -8.34 -12.99
C ASN A 70 5.98 -7.94 -12.02
N VAL A 71 6.34 -7.58 -10.78
CA VAL A 71 5.40 -7.12 -9.76
C VAL A 71 5.04 -5.67 -10.05
N THR A 72 3.78 -5.42 -10.38
CA THR A 72 3.27 -4.09 -10.74
C THR A 72 2.32 -3.54 -9.68
N ARG A 73 1.86 -4.37 -8.74
CA ARG A 73 0.96 -3.98 -7.66
C ARG A 73 1.51 -4.48 -6.32
N VAL A 74 1.69 -3.59 -5.35
CA VAL A 74 2.21 -3.98 -4.04
C VAL A 74 1.36 -3.38 -2.94
N LYS A 75 1.08 -4.18 -1.92
CA LYS A 75 0.61 -3.70 -0.62
C LYS A 75 1.73 -3.85 0.41
N VAL A 76 2.20 -2.74 0.96
CA VAL A 76 3.25 -2.73 1.98
C VAL A 76 2.64 -2.41 3.33
N PHE A 77 2.87 -3.28 4.31
CA PHE A 77 2.51 -3.06 5.70
C PHE A 77 3.65 -2.33 6.43
N CYS A 78 3.38 -1.11 6.87
CA CYS A 78 4.31 -0.22 7.58
C CYS A 78 3.83 -0.06 9.02
N TRP A 79 3.83 -1.16 9.78
CA TRP A 79 3.36 -1.18 11.17
C TRP A 79 4.48 -1.04 12.20
N GLU A 80 5.73 -1.22 11.77
CA GLU A 80 6.91 -1.10 12.61
C GLU A 80 7.56 0.26 12.38
N PRO A 81 7.46 1.21 13.34
CA PRO A 81 7.98 2.56 13.14
C PRO A 81 9.48 2.60 12.86
N ALA A 82 10.27 1.74 13.52
CA ALA A 82 11.72 1.70 13.34
C ALA A 82 12.13 1.41 11.88
N ALA A 83 11.41 0.51 11.20
CA ALA A 83 11.67 0.18 9.81
C ALA A 83 11.17 1.26 8.84
N ALA A 84 10.08 1.97 9.19
CA ALA A 84 9.53 3.04 8.36
C ALA A 84 10.31 4.36 8.47
N LEU A 85 10.99 4.57 9.60
CA LEU A 85 11.79 5.76 9.88
C LEU A 85 13.27 5.58 9.50
N SER A 86 13.69 4.40 9.06
CA SER A 86 15.06 4.22 8.57
C SER A 86 15.28 4.99 7.27
N ASP A 87 16.49 5.50 7.06
CA ASP A 87 16.85 6.24 5.87
C ASP A 87 16.50 5.45 4.60
N ASN A 88 15.81 6.11 3.67
CA ASN A 88 15.40 5.57 2.37
C ASN A 88 14.48 4.34 2.42
N ALA A 89 13.86 3.98 3.56
CA ALA A 89 13.01 2.80 3.67
C ALA A 89 11.93 2.71 2.58
N PHE A 90 11.23 3.81 2.31
CA PHE A 90 10.21 3.84 1.26
C PHE A 90 10.80 3.82 -0.16
N CYS A 91 12.03 4.31 -0.35
CA CYS A 91 12.70 4.25 -1.64
C CYS A 91 13.12 2.81 -2.01
N GLU A 92 13.39 1.96 -1.02
CA GLU A 92 13.70 0.54 -1.22
C GLU A 92 12.56 -0.22 -1.92
N ILE A 93 11.31 0.25 -1.77
CA ILE A 93 10.14 -0.30 -2.48
C ILE A 93 10.39 -0.25 -4.00
N TYR A 94 10.92 0.85 -4.52
CA TYR A 94 11.19 0.98 -5.95
C TYR A 94 12.40 0.20 -6.42
N ARG A 95 13.38 -0.01 -5.53
CA ARG A 95 14.53 -0.88 -5.83
C ARG A 95 14.08 -2.33 -6.03
N VAL A 96 13.21 -2.82 -5.14
CA VAL A 96 12.68 -4.20 -5.22
C VAL A 96 11.64 -4.33 -6.33
N PHE A 97 10.79 -3.33 -6.52
CA PHE A 97 9.69 -3.34 -7.50
C PHE A 97 9.83 -2.20 -8.52
N PRO A 98 10.77 -2.31 -9.48
CA PRO A 98 11.10 -1.19 -10.37
C PRO A 98 9.98 -0.79 -11.33
N ASN A 99 9.05 -1.70 -11.65
CA ASN A 99 7.94 -1.44 -12.57
C ASN A 99 6.60 -1.25 -11.83
N LEU A 100 6.65 -0.78 -10.58
CA LEU A 100 5.48 -0.58 -9.75
C LEU A 100 4.50 0.43 -10.36
N LYS A 101 3.29 -0.03 -10.69
CA LYS A 101 2.21 0.82 -11.21
C LYS A 101 1.25 1.25 -10.12
N GLN A 102 1.03 0.38 -9.13
CA GLN A 102 0.12 0.63 -8.03
C GLN A 102 0.78 0.28 -6.69
N LEU A 103 0.75 1.21 -5.74
CA LEU A 103 1.23 0.99 -4.39
C LEU A 103 0.13 1.28 -3.37
N HIS A 104 -0.04 0.36 -2.43
CA HIS A 104 -0.88 0.51 -1.26
C HIS A 104 -0.02 0.45 0.01
N LEU A 105 0.14 1.57 0.70
CA LEU A 105 0.72 1.59 2.04
C LEU A 105 -0.38 1.37 3.09
N HIS A 106 -0.23 0.34 3.90
CA HIS A 106 -1.03 0.14 5.10
C HIS A 106 -0.16 0.48 6.31
N MET A 107 -0.35 1.67 6.88
CA MET A 107 0.60 2.27 7.81
C MET A 107 -0.05 2.80 9.08
N LEU A 108 0.73 3.03 10.13
CA LEU A 108 0.26 3.80 11.28
C LEU A 108 0.02 5.27 10.87
N PRO A 109 -1.03 5.93 11.39
CA PRO A 109 -1.28 7.36 11.16
C PRO A 109 -0.06 8.25 11.43
N SER A 110 0.74 7.94 12.46
CA SER A 110 1.94 8.70 12.84
C SER A 110 3.08 8.64 11.82
N LEU A 111 3.03 7.72 10.86
CA LEU A 111 4.03 7.61 9.80
C LEU A 111 3.70 8.51 8.60
N LEU A 112 2.53 9.15 8.58
CA LEU A 112 2.11 10.02 7.49
C LEU A 112 3.02 11.28 7.34
N PRO A 113 3.37 12.01 8.41
CA PRO A 113 4.30 13.13 8.28
C PRO A 113 5.71 12.72 7.84
N PRO A 114 6.36 11.69 8.44
CA PRO A 114 7.66 11.21 7.96
C PRO A 114 7.65 10.80 6.48
N LEU A 115 6.58 10.15 6.02
CA LEU A 115 6.42 9.80 4.61
C LEU A 115 6.44 11.06 3.72
N CYS A 116 5.76 12.13 4.14
CA CYS A 116 5.70 13.39 3.40
C CYS A 116 7.01 14.18 3.37
N LEU A 117 7.85 14.00 4.38
CA LEU A 117 9.17 14.63 4.47
C LEU A 117 10.28 13.80 3.80
N SER A 118 9.96 12.57 3.39
CA SER A 118 10.93 11.69 2.73
C SER A 118 11.13 12.05 1.25
N LYS A 119 12.19 11.52 0.65
CA LYS A 119 12.45 11.64 -0.81
C LYS A 119 11.51 10.77 -1.67
N PHE A 120 10.54 10.11 -1.05
CA PHE A 120 9.63 9.18 -1.70
C PHE A 120 8.69 9.93 -2.64
N VAL A 121 8.67 9.49 -3.90
CA VAL A 121 7.71 9.94 -4.91
C VAL A 121 6.65 8.86 -5.05
N ALA A 122 5.37 9.16 -4.86
CA ALA A 122 4.32 8.15 -5.01
C ALA A 122 4.09 7.79 -6.49
N PRO A 123 3.67 6.54 -6.79
CA PRO A 123 3.33 6.17 -8.16
C PRO A 123 1.98 6.76 -8.56
N ALA A 124 1.64 6.65 -9.85
CA ALA A 124 0.42 7.25 -10.38
C ALA A 124 -0.88 6.72 -9.74
N ASP A 125 -0.96 5.44 -9.35
CA ASP A 125 -2.06 4.88 -8.53
C ASP A 125 -1.53 4.57 -7.13
N PHE A 126 -1.81 5.48 -6.19
CA PHE A 126 -1.34 5.39 -4.82
C PHE A 126 -2.50 5.27 -3.85
N ARG A 127 -2.33 4.40 -2.86
CA ARG A 127 -3.34 4.11 -1.84
C ARG A 127 -2.70 4.13 -0.46
N ILE A 128 -3.41 4.71 0.49
CA ILE A 128 -3.02 4.72 1.90
C ILE A 128 -4.20 4.19 2.71
N SER A 129 -3.97 3.15 3.50
CA SER A 129 -4.89 2.78 4.57
C SER A 129 -4.20 2.90 5.91
N PHE A 130 -4.96 3.23 6.94
CA PHE A 130 -4.41 3.38 8.28
C PHE A 130 -4.70 2.15 9.13
N HIS A 131 -3.66 1.68 9.81
CA HIS A 131 -3.80 0.64 10.81
C HIS A 131 -4.27 1.28 12.11
N GLU A 132 -5.47 0.91 12.54
CA GLU A 132 -6.05 1.39 13.79
C GLU A 132 -5.48 0.58 14.96
N VAL A 133 -4.97 1.29 15.97
CA VAL A 133 -4.43 0.69 17.21
C VAL A 133 -5.36 1.03 18.37
N PRO A 134 -6.18 0.09 18.87
CA PRO A 134 -7.15 0.35 19.93
C PRO A 134 -6.51 0.97 21.18
N GLY A 135 -7.21 1.91 21.82
CA GLY A 135 -6.74 2.55 23.05
C GLY A 135 -5.62 3.58 22.89
N THR A 136 -5.34 4.01 21.65
CA THR A 136 -4.32 5.04 21.36
C THR A 136 -4.92 6.21 20.60
N ALA A 137 -4.20 7.33 20.51
CA ALA A 137 -4.52 8.45 19.61
C ALA A 137 -4.49 8.07 18.11
N HIS A 138 -4.15 6.83 17.77
CA HIS A 138 -4.23 6.25 16.42
C HIS A 138 -5.39 5.25 16.26
N GLY A 139 -6.18 5.04 17.31
CA GLY A 139 -7.29 4.08 17.37
C GLY A 139 -8.64 4.65 16.95
N GLU A 140 -9.71 3.97 17.36
CA GLU A 140 -11.08 4.41 17.11
C GLU A 140 -11.48 5.60 18.00
N GLY A 141 -12.45 6.40 17.53
CA GLY A 141 -13.03 7.51 18.30
C GLY A 141 -12.57 8.91 17.86
N LEU A 142 -12.89 9.91 18.69
CA LEU A 142 -12.69 11.33 18.39
C LEU A 142 -11.21 11.71 18.30
N GLU A 143 -10.37 11.17 19.19
CA GLU A 143 -8.93 11.44 19.23
C GLU A 143 -8.21 10.92 17.98
N GLY A 144 -8.48 9.67 17.58
CA GLY A 144 -7.97 9.10 16.33
C GLY A 144 -8.42 9.85 15.09
N SER A 145 -9.68 10.27 15.05
CA SER A 145 -10.23 11.07 13.94
C SER A 145 -9.56 12.44 13.85
N SER A 146 -9.32 13.10 14.99
CA SER A 146 -8.67 14.41 15.06
C SER A 146 -7.19 14.33 14.68
N PHE A 147 -6.48 13.31 15.17
CA PHE A 147 -5.09 13.04 14.80
C PHE A 147 -4.98 12.83 13.29
N LEU A 148 -5.83 12.00 12.72
CA LEU A 148 -5.85 11.71 11.29
C LEU A 148 -6.15 12.94 10.44
N ALA A 149 -7.16 13.73 10.84
CA ALA A 149 -7.51 14.98 10.16
C ALA A 149 -6.34 15.98 10.19
N ALA A 150 -5.70 16.17 11.35
CA ALA A 150 -4.57 17.09 11.47
C ALA A 150 -3.41 16.70 10.54
N ASN A 151 -3.04 15.41 10.51
CA ASN A 151 -1.94 14.94 9.65
C ASN A 151 -2.29 14.96 8.16
N LEU A 152 -3.56 14.75 7.80
CA LEU A 152 -4.04 14.89 6.41
C LEU A 152 -3.96 16.32 5.91
N LEU A 153 -4.26 17.30 6.76
CA LEU A 153 -4.24 18.71 6.39
C LEU A 153 -2.81 19.26 6.23
N THR A 154 -1.83 18.61 6.86
CA THR A 154 -0.39 18.96 6.73
C THR A 154 0.30 18.26 5.56
N MET A 155 -0.43 17.47 4.78
CA MET A 155 0.12 16.79 3.61
C MET A 155 0.57 17.82 2.57
N PRO A 156 1.75 17.64 1.94
CA PRO A 156 2.31 18.61 1.00
C PRO A 156 1.66 18.47 -0.39
N PHE A 157 0.33 18.56 -0.46
CA PHE A 157 -0.42 18.61 -1.72
C PHE A 157 -0.13 19.90 -2.50
N ALA A 158 0.26 20.96 -1.78
CA ALA A 158 0.59 22.27 -2.33
C ALA A 158 2.06 22.34 -2.76
N GLY A 159 2.45 21.62 -3.81
CA GLY A 159 3.65 21.86 -4.64
C GLY A 159 5.05 21.74 -4.01
N GLU A 160 5.20 21.84 -2.69
CA GLU A 160 6.49 21.83 -1.99
C GLU A 160 6.97 20.39 -1.66
N GLY A 161 6.14 19.38 -1.89
CA GLY A 161 6.48 17.97 -1.71
C GLY A 161 6.59 17.21 -3.04
N THR A 162 7.62 16.37 -3.18
CA THR A 162 7.83 15.52 -4.36
C THR A 162 6.88 14.32 -4.40
N ILE A 163 6.28 13.96 -3.26
CA ILE A 163 5.45 12.75 -3.12
C ILE A 163 4.24 12.73 -4.06
N PHE A 164 3.61 13.88 -4.33
CA PHE A 164 2.39 13.95 -5.16
C PHE A 164 2.63 14.44 -6.58
N GLN A 165 3.89 14.65 -6.98
CA GLN A 165 4.23 15.24 -8.27
C GLN A 165 3.65 14.46 -9.46
N ASN A 166 3.63 13.12 -9.37
CA ASN A 166 3.18 12.22 -10.44
C ASN A 166 1.85 11.51 -10.11
N LEU A 167 1.19 11.92 -9.02
CA LEU A 167 0.04 11.22 -8.48
C LEU A 167 -1.21 11.49 -9.35
N CYS A 168 -1.70 10.48 -10.07
CA CYS A 168 -2.92 10.58 -10.87
C CYS A 168 -4.17 10.15 -10.10
N ARG A 169 -4.02 9.18 -9.19
CA ARG A 169 -5.10 8.65 -8.36
C ARG A 169 -4.60 8.44 -6.93
N LEU A 170 -5.31 9.06 -5.99
CA LEU A 170 -5.13 8.84 -4.56
C LEU A 170 -6.37 8.20 -3.98
N GLN A 171 -6.19 7.09 -3.26
CA GLN A 171 -7.23 6.53 -2.42
C GLN A 171 -6.81 6.47 -0.97
N MET A 172 -7.64 6.98 -0.07
CA MET A 172 -7.40 6.86 1.36
C MET A 172 -8.67 6.49 2.10
N ASP A 173 -8.61 5.52 3.01
CA ASP A 173 -9.71 5.18 3.91
C ASP A 173 -10.13 6.37 4.80
N ALA A 174 -9.15 7.16 5.25
CA ALA A 174 -9.35 8.36 6.06
C ALA A 174 -10.27 9.41 5.42
N LEU A 175 -10.33 9.49 4.09
CA LEU A 175 -11.19 10.43 3.38
C LEU A 175 -12.67 10.20 3.68
N ALA A 176 -13.06 8.98 4.04
CA ALA A 176 -14.45 8.67 4.42
C ALA A 176 -14.86 9.32 5.74
N LYS A 177 -13.88 9.69 6.59
CA LYS A 177 -14.10 10.28 7.92
C LYS A 177 -14.03 11.81 7.88
N LEU A 178 -13.65 12.43 6.76
CA LEU A 178 -13.57 13.89 6.63
C LEU A 178 -14.96 14.52 6.49
N SER A 179 -15.19 15.61 7.21
CA SER A 179 -16.43 16.39 7.14
C SER A 179 -16.17 17.89 7.35
N GLY A 180 -17.14 18.73 6.95
CA GLY A 180 -17.13 20.17 7.22
C GLY A 180 -15.88 20.91 6.70
N GLY A 181 -15.31 21.77 7.54
CA GLY A 181 -14.15 22.60 7.19
C GLY A 181 -12.90 21.81 6.77
N ALA A 182 -12.73 20.57 7.28
CA ALA A 182 -11.60 19.72 6.88
C ALA A 182 -11.66 19.32 5.40
N LEU A 183 -12.87 19.12 4.84
CA LEU A 183 -13.04 18.88 3.40
C LEU A 183 -12.65 20.10 2.56
N LEU A 184 -12.99 21.31 3.03
CA LEU A 184 -12.66 22.56 2.32
C LEU A 184 -11.14 22.81 2.31
N HIS A 185 -10.48 22.60 3.45
CA HIS A 185 -9.01 22.71 3.53
C HIS A 185 -8.33 21.66 2.66
N MET A 186 -8.80 20.41 2.69
CA MET A 186 -8.30 19.35 1.81
C MET A 186 -8.47 19.72 0.33
N ALA A 187 -9.65 20.18 -0.07
CA ALA A 187 -9.91 20.64 -1.44
C ALA A 187 -8.98 21.79 -1.86
N THR A 188 -8.63 22.67 -0.92
CA THR A 188 -7.68 23.77 -1.16
C THR A 188 -6.26 23.25 -1.34
N ALA A 189 -5.81 22.34 -0.47
CA ALA A 189 -4.50 21.71 -0.56
C ALA A 189 -4.32 20.94 -1.88
N LEU A 190 -5.35 20.21 -2.31
CA LEU A 190 -5.35 19.44 -3.55
C LEU A 190 -5.23 20.29 -4.83
N ARG A 191 -5.44 21.61 -4.78
CA ARG A 191 -5.24 22.48 -5.94
C ARG A 191 -3.79 22.47 -6.45
N GLY A 192 -2.82 22.17 -5.59
CA GLY A 192 -1.42 22.02 -5.97
C GLY A 192 -1.08 20.67 -6.60
N ALA A 193 -1.98 19.67 -6.52
CA ALA A 193 -1.75 18.34 -7.09
C ALA A 193 -2.20 18.28 -8.56
N HIS A 194 -1.46 18.94 -9.45
CA HIS A 194 -1.84 19.13 -10.86
C HIS A 194 -2.08 17.84 -11.65
N ALA A 195 -1.37 16.76 -11.30
CA ALA A 195 -1.52 15.45 -11.92
C ALA A 195 -2.76 14.68 -11.43
N LEU A 196 -3.34 15.07 -10.29
CA LEU A 196 -4.41 14.31 -9.65
C LEU A 196 -5.71 14.40 -10.47
N ARG A 197 -6.22 13.25 -10.88
CA ARG A 197 -7.49 13.09 -11.62
C ARG A 197 -8.57 12.41 -10.81
N ARG A 198 -8.18 11.59 -9.83
CA ARG A 198 -9.13 10.77 -9.05
C ARG A 198 -8.75 10.78 -7.57
N LEU A 199 -9.67 11.25 -6.75
CA LEU A 199 -9.64 11.10 -5.30
C LEU A 199 -10.77 10.14 -4.90
N GLY A 200 -10.49 9.19 -4.02
CA GLY A 200 -11.54 8.27 -3.57
C GLY A 200 -11.23 7.65 -2.22
N THR A 201 -12.22 6.99 -1.64
CA THR A 201 -12.04 6.20 -0.43
C THR A 201 -11.56 4.79 -0.79
N ILE A 202 -10.87 4.14 0.14
CA ILE A 202 -10.67 2.69 0.09
C ILE A 202 -11.86 2.10 0.85
N SER A 203 -12.58 1.16 0.24
CA SER A 203 -13.65 0.43 0.93
C SER A 203 -13.04 -0.23 2.17
N ALA A 204 -13.63 -0.01 3.35
CA ALA A 204 -13.19 -0.67 4.56
C ALA A 204 -13.08 -2.18 4.29
N PRO A 205 -12.01 -2.86 4.76
CA PRO A 205 -11.99 -4.31 4.71
C PRO A 205 -13.28 -4.77 5.40
N ARG A 206 -14.10 -5.57 4.70
CA ARG A 206 -15.13 -6.35 5.38
C ARG A 206 -14.38 -7.08 6.48
N HIS A 207 -14.65 -6.78 7.75
CA HIS A 207 -14.16 -7.55 8.87
C HIS A 207 -14.53 -9.01 8.60
N GLY A 208 -13.55 -9.77 8.12
CA GLY A 208 -13.64 -11.21 8.04
C GLY A 208 -13.60 -11.68 9.48
N TRP A 209 -14.77 -12.03 9.98
CA TRP A 209 -15.01 -13.03 11.00
C TRP A 209 -13.76 -13.89 11.25
N TYR A 210 -13.01 -13.56 12.29
CA TYR A 210 -12.20 -14.54 12.99
C TYR A 210 -13.16 -15.22 13.96
N GLY A 211 -13.64 -16.40 13.56
CA GLY A 211 -14.16 -17.42 14.46
C GLY A 211 -13.07 -18.48 14.67
#